data_AF-A0A359LXX0-F1
#
_entry.id   AF-A0A359LXX0-F1
#
_cell.length_a   1.000
_cell.length_b   1.000
_cell.length_c   1.000
_cell.angle_alpha   90.00
_cell.angle_beta   90.00
_cell.angle_gamma   90.00
#
_symmetry.space_group_name_H-M   'P 1'
#
loop_
_entity.id
_entity.type
_entity.pdbx_description
1 polymer ?
#
loop_
_entity_poly.entity_id
_entity_poly.type
_entity_poly.pdbx_seq_one_letter_code
_entity_poly.pdbx_strand_id
1 'polypeptide(L)'
;MTVQELLDGIELTSEIPAALRSTEVSGLEYDSRRIGAGQIFFAFPGAKVDGRVFAGKAIENGALAVVSELPAPDGFEGAWLQAKHGRTALSLAARRFYGYPDKRLRLTGITGTNGKT
;
A
#
# COMPACT_ATOMS: atom_id res chain seq x y z
N MET A 1 6.43 12.63 5.49
CA MET A 1 5.07 12.44 4.94
C MET A 1 4.37 11.50 5.88
N THR A 2 3.29 12.00 6.47
CA THR A 2 2.52 11.24 7.45
C THR A 2 1.60 10.22 6.78
N VAL A 3 1.11 9.24 7.54
CA VAL A 3 0.11 8.27 7.04
C VAL A 3 -1.14 9.00 6.52
N GLN A 4 -1.59 10.04 7.21
CA GLN A 4 -2.76 10.81 6.78
C GLN A 4 -2.53 11.52 5.45
N GLU A 5 -1.38 12.17 5.28
CA GLU A 5 -1.01 12.83 4.02
C GLU A 5 -0.85 11.83 2.87
N LEU A 6 -0.24 10.66 3.16
CA LEU A 6 0.00 9.62 2.18
C LEU A 6 -1.31 9.06 1.62
N LEU A 7 -2.26 8.77 2.51
CA LEU A 7 -3.54 8.13 2.17
C LEU A 7 -4.64 9.14 1.80
N ASP A 8 -4.32 10.43 1.81
CA ASP A 8 -5.22 11.49 1.34
C ASP A 8 -5.69 11.22 -0.10
N GLY A 9 -7.00 11.36 -0.32
CA GLY A 9 -7.65 11.10 -1.61
C GLY A 9 -7.76 9.62 -1.99
N ILE A 10 -7.34 8.68 -1.13
CA ILE A 10 -7.59 7.25 -1.31
C ILE A 10 -8.94 6.91 -0.68
N GLU A 11 -9.80 6.20 -1.41
CA GLU A 11 -11.09 5.72 -0.88
C GLU A 11 -10.86 4.61 0.15
N LEU A 12 -10.84 4.97 1.44
CA LEU A 12 -10.82 4.04 2.56
C LEU A 12 -12.23 3.77 3.06
N THR A 13 -12.52 2.51 3.42
CA THR A 13 -13.76 2.09 4.07
C THR A 13 -13.59 1.96 5.59
N SER A 14 -12.36 2.07 6.09
CA SER A 14 -12.04 2.14 7.52
C SER A 14 -11.42 3.49 7.88
N GLU A 15 -11.53 3.89 9.14
CA GLU A 15 -10.84 5.08 9.63
C GLU A 15 -9.34 4.82 9.89
N ILE A 16 -8.52 5.85 9.69
CA ILE A 16 -7.11 5.82 10.13
C ILE A 16 -7.07 6.05 11.64
N PRO A 17 -6.52 5.11 12.44
CA PRO A 17 -6.38 5.27 13.89
C PRO A 17 -5.64 6.56 14.25
N ALA A 18 -6.10 7.28 15.27
CA ALA A 18 -5.54 8.58 15.64
C ALA A 18 -4.02 8.53 15.89
N ALA A 19 -3.55 7.47 16.54
CA ALA A 19 -2.13 7.24 16.82
C ALA A 19 -1.26 7.04 15.56
N LEU A 20 -1.87 6.67 14.43
CA LEU A 20 -1.17 6.45 13.16
C LEU A 20 -1.17 7.67 12.25
N ARG A 21 -2.14 8.58 12.39
CA ARG A 21 -2.36 9.69 11.45
C ARG A 21 -1.11 10.54 11.23
N SER A 22 -0.41 10.88 12.31
CA SER A 22 0.80 11.71 12.30
C SER A 22 2.10 10.93 12.22
N THR A 23 2.05 9.60 12.07
CA THR A 23 3.26 8.79 11.98
C THR A 23 3.89 8.94 10.60
N GLU A 24 5.21 9.14 10.58
CA GLU A 24 5.98 9.27 9.34
C GLU A 24 6.12 7.94 8.62
N VAL A 25 5.88 7.94 7.30
CA VAL A 25 6.02 6.77 6.44
C VAL A 25 7.41 6.78 5.80
N SER A 26 8.16 5.70 5.97
CA SER A 26 9.52 5.52 5.41
C SER A 26 9.54 4.80 4.06
N GLY A 27 8.42 4.20 3.64
CA GLY A 27 8.32 3.46 2.39
C GLY A 27 7.01 2.70 2.22
N LEU A 28 6.84 2.10 1.05
CA LEU A 28 5.66 1.31 0.67
C LEU A 28 6.15 -0.01 0.09
N GLU A 29 5.60 -1.13 0.54
CA GLU A 29 5.92 -2.44 -0.02
C GLU A 29 4.66 -3.32 -0.15
N TYR A 30 4.65 -4.18 -1.15
CA TYR A 30 3.63 -5.24 -1.31
C TYR A 30 4.26 -6.64 -1.28
N ASP A 31 5.58 -6.72 -1.09
CA ASP A 31 6.33 -7.95 -0.84
C ASP A 31 6.78 -7.96 0.62
N SER A 32 6.20 -8.85 1.42
CA SER A 32 6.46 -8.96 2.87
C SER A 32 7.90 -9.33 3.20
N ARG A 33 8.69 -9.81 2.23
CA ARG A 33 10.13 -10.11 2.40
C ARG A 33 11.01 -8.87 2.33
N ARG A 34 10.47 -7.75 1.82
CA ARG A 34 11.18 -6.48 1.63
C ARG A 34 10.74 -5.39 2.59
N ILE A 35 9.59 -5.59 3.25
CA ILE A 35 9.03 -4.65 4.22
C ILE A 35 10.01 -4.41 5.37
N GLY A 36 10.07 -3.18 5.85
CA GLY A 36 10.86 -2.79 7.00
C GLY A 36 10.14 -1.78 7.91
N ALA A 37 10.83 -1.39 8.97
CA ALA A 37 10.32 -0.46 9.97
C ALA A 37 9.85 0.87 9.36
N GLY A 38 8.64 1.30 9.73
CA GLY A 38 8.08 2.57 9.28
C GLY A 38 7.39 2.52 7.90
N GLN A 39 7.34 1.35 7.26
CA GLN A 39 6.72 1.19 5.95
C GLN A 39 5.25 0.77 6.05
N ILE A 40 4.48 1.03 5.00
CA ILE A 40 3.11 0.50 4.87
C ILE A 40 3.13 -0.71 3.95
N PHE A 41 2.53 -1.81 4.41
CA PHE A 41 2.36 -3.01 3.61
C PHE A 41 1.04 -2.99 2.86
N PHE A 42 1.05 -3.23 1.55
CA PHE A 42 -0.17 -3.33 0.73
C PHE A 42 -0.46 -4.78 0.41
N ALA A 43 -1.50 -5.32 1.05
CA ALA A 43 -1.98 -6.68 0.84
C ALA A 43 -3.17 -6.66 -0.12
N PHE A 44 -3.03 -7.29 -1.29
CA PHE A 44 -4.14 -7.47 -2.23
C PHE A 44 -4.10 -8.86 -2.86
N PRO A 45 -5.25 -9.36 -3.37
CA PRO A 45 -5.32 -10.62 -4.09
C PRO A 45 -4.36 -10.63 -5.29
N GLY A 46 -3.47 -11.63 -5.30
CA GLY A 46 -2.64 -11.98 -6.44
C GLY A 46 -3.27 -13.11 -7.25
N ALA A 47 -2.74 -13.36 -8.46
CA ALA A 47 -3.21 -14.46 -9.31
C ALA A 47 -2.89 -15.86 -8.73
N LYS A 48 -1.88 -15.95 -7.85
CA LYS A 48 -1.42 -17.22 -7.26
C LYS A 48 -1.68 -17.30 -5.76
N VAL A 49 -1.53 -16.18 -5.04
CA VAL A 49 -1.62 -16.13 -3.57
C VAL A 49 -2.29 -14.82 -3.17
N ASP A 50 -3.15 -14.89 -2.16
CA ASP A 50 -3.73 -13.72 -1.49
C ASP A 50 -2.69 -13.04 -0.61
N GLY A 51 -2.38 -11.77 -0.85
CA GLY A 51 -1.37 -11.03 -0.08
C GLY A 51 -1.66 -10.92 1.42
N ARG A 52 -2.92 -11.09 1.85
CA ARG A 52 -3.32 -11.00 3.26
C ARG A 52 -2.68 -12.06 4.14
N VAL A 53 -2.31 -13.22 3.57
CA VAL A 53 -1.62 -14.29 4.32
C VAL A 53 -0.26 -13.86 4.85
N PHE A 54 0.31 -12.78 4.30
CA PHE A 54 1.61 -12.24 4.70
C PHE A 54 1.50 -11.02 5.62
N ALA A 55 0.28 -10.57 5.93
CA ALA A 55 0.05 -9.36 6.73
C ALA A 55 0.68 -9.46 8.13
N GLY A 56 0.52 -10.59 8.82
CA GLY A 56 1.13 -10.81 10.14
C GLY A 56 2.66 -10.71 10.07
N LYS A 57 3.27 -11.35 9.07
CA LYS A 57 4.72 -11.26 8.86
C LYS A 57 5.19 -9.83 8.57
N ALA A 58 4.40 -9.05 7.85
CA ALA A 58 4.71 -7.66 7.59
C ALA A 58 4.72 -6.81 8.88
N ILE A 59 3.74 -7.02 9.76
CA ILE A 59 3.69 -6.37 11.08
C ILE A 59 4.91 -6.77 11.92
N GLU A 60 5.23 -8.07 12.01
CA GLU A 60 6.42 -8.56 12.72
C GLU A 60 7.73 -7.93 12.21
N ASN A 61 7.80 -7.66 10.90
CA ASN A 61 8.94 -7.03 10.25
C ASN A 61 8.95 -5.49 10.37
N GLY A 62 7.99 -4.90 11.09
CA GLY A 62 7.97 -3.46 11.40
C GLY A 62 7.06 -2.61 10.53
N ALA A 63 6.13 -3.21 9.78
CA ALA A 63 5.12 -2.43 9.06
C ALA A 63 4.27 -1.61 10.05
N LEU A 64 4.03 -0.35 9.72
CA LEU A 64 3.16 0.54 10.50
C LEU A 64 1.69 0.13 10.43
N ALA A 65 1.28 -0.31 9.24
CA ALA A 65 -0.09 -0.72 8.95
C ALA A 65 -0.11 -1.61 7.70
N VAL A 66 -1.19 -2.35 7.56
CA VAL A 66 -1.54 -3.10 6.37
C VAL A 66 -2.71 -2.42 5.68
N VAL A 67 -2.58 -2.15 4.38
CA VAL A 67 -3.67 -1.65 3.53
C VAL A 67 -4.17 -2.78 2.64
N SER A 68 -5.47 -3.03 2.64
CA SER A 68 -6.09 -4.12 1.85
C SER A 68 -7.49 -3.75 1.38
N GLU A 69 -7.95 -4.34 0.29
CA GLU A 69 -9.36 -4.19 -0.14
C GLU A 69 -10.34 -5.10 0.59
N LEU A 70 -9.83 -6.22 1.10
CA LEU A 70 -10.59 -7.18 1.88
C LEU A 70 -10.39 -6.94 3.38
N PRO A 71 -11.32 -7.41 4.23
CA PRO A 71 -11.17 -7.38 5.68
C PRO A 71 -9.90 -8.09 6.17
N ALA A 72 -9.47 -7.71 7.37
CA ALA A 72 -8.40 -8.38 8.09
C ALA A 72 -8.74 -9.88 8.30
N PRO A 73 -7.74 -10.78 8.24
CA PRO A 73 -7.92 -12.15 8.69
C PRO A 73 -8.34 -12.21 10.17
N ASP A 74 -9.08 -13.25 10.55
CA ASP A 74 -9.44 -13.48 11.95
C ASP A 74 -8.19 -13.58 12.84
N GLY A 75 -8.22 -12.90 13.99
CA GLY A 75 -7.09 -12.88 14.92
C GLY A 75 -5.87 -12.07 14.46
N PHE A 76 -6.00 -11.26 13.40
CA PHE A 76 -4.94 -10.35 12.99
C PHE A 76 -4.68 -9.27 14.05
N GLU A 77 -3.43 -9.18 14.51
CA GLU A 77 -2.96 -8.14 15.43
C GLU A 77 -2.14 -7.10 14.67
N GLY A 78 -2.60 -5.86 14.67
CA GLY A 78 -1.93 -4.75 14.00
C GLY A 78 -2.92 -3.75 13.41
N ALA A 79 -2.40 -2.66 12.85
CA ALA A 79 -3.26 -1.69 12.19
C ALA A 79 -3.66 -2.17 10.79
N TRP A 80 -4.96 -2.31 10.58
CA TRP A 80 -5.54 -2.66 9.28
C TRP A 80 -6.35 -1.49 8.74
N LEU A 81 -6.02 -1.08 7.52
CA LEU A 81 -6.71 -0.02 6.79
C LEU A 81 -7.37 -0.64 5.56
N GLN A 82 -8.70 -0.69 5.56
CA GLN A 82 -9.44 -1.20 4.44
C GLN A 82 -9.63 -0.10 3.39
N ALA A 83 -9.13 -0.35 2.18
CA ALA A 83 -9.37 0.45 1.00
C ALA A 83 -10.52 -0.14 0.19
N LYS A 84 -11.17 0.66 -0.65
CA LYS A 84 -12.13 0.14 -1.62
C LYS A 84 -11.47 -0.69 -2.71
N HIS A 85 -10.27 -0.30 -3.14
CA HIS A 85 -9.48 -0.97 -4.18
C HIS A 85 -7.99 -0.97 -3.84
N GLY A 86 -7.41 -2.15 -3.57
CA GLY A 86 -6.09 -2.28 -2.95
C GLY A 86 -4.94 -1.86 -3.88
N ARG A 87 -4.99 -2.30 -5.14
CA ARG A 87 -3.97 -1.94 -6.15
C ARG A 87 -3.99 -0.45 -6.50
N THR A 88 -5.19 0.12 -6.58
CA THR A 88 -5.37 1.55 -6.82
C THR A 88 -4.83 2.36 -5.64
N ALA A 89 -5.10 1.93 -4.41
CA ALA A 89 -4.56 2.54 -3.21
C ALA A 89 -3.02 2.57 -3.23
N LEU A 90 -2.37 1.43 -3.52
CA LEU A 90 -0.91 1.38 -3.68
C LEU A 90 -0.42 2.35 -4.77
N SER A 91 -1.08 2.38 -5.93
CA SER A 91 -0.68 3.23 -7.05
C SER A 91 -0.75 4.73 -6.70
N LEU A 92 -1.83 5.15 -6.03
CA LEU A 92 -2.01 6.54 -5.60
C LEU A 92 -1.03 6.91 -4.48
N ALA A 93 -0.87 6.03 -3.48
CA ALA A 93 0.09 6.22 -2.40
C ALA A 93 1.52 6.33 -2.94
N ALA A 94 1.94 5.43 -3.85
CA ALA A 94 3.27 5.46 -4.45
C ALA A 94 3.50 6.72 -5.29
N ARG A 95 2.50 7.10 -6.11
CA ARG A 95 2.54 8.34 -6.88
C ARG A 95 2.80 9.53 -5.96
N ARG A 96 2.14 9.60 -4.80
CA ARG A 96 2.34 10.69 -3.83
C ARG A 96 3.68 10.57 -3.10
N PHE A 97 4.03 9.40 -2.59
CA PHE A 97 5.26 9.12 -1.84
C PHE A 97 6.52 9.50 -2.63
N TYR A 98 6.57 9.19 -3.92
CA TYR A 98 7.68 9.53 -4.81
C TYR A 98 7.53 10.91 -5.49
N GLY A 99 6.59 11.74 -4.99
CA GLY A 99 6.44 13.15 -5.34
C GLY A 99 5.84 13.41 -6.72
N TYR A 100 4.94 12.58 -7.24
CA TYR A 100 4.30 12.73 -8.56
C TYR A 100 5.30 12.70 -9.73
N PRO A 101 6.06 11.60 -9.91
CA PRO A 101 7.04 11.48 -10.99
C PRO A 101 6.40 11.64 -12.39
N ASP A 102 5.14 11.25 -12.54
CA ASP A 102 4.34 11.43 -13.76
C ASP A 102 4.16 12.90 -14.16
N LYS A 103 4.21 13.84 -13.22
CA LYS A 103 4.13 15.28 -13.51
C LYS A 103 5.46 15.89 -13.94
N ARG A 104 6.58 15.19 -13.70
CA ARG A 104 7.93 15.67 -14.00
C ARG A 104 8.54 15.03 -15.23
N LEU A 105 8.04 13.87 -15.65
CA LEU A 105 8.56 13.09 -16.76
C LEU A 105 7.58 13.12 -17.94
N ARG A 106 8.11 13.26 -19.16
CA ARG A 106 7.33 13.01 -20.38
C ARG A 106 7.21 11.49 -20.56
N LEU A 107 6.05 10.94 -20.21
CA LEU A 107 5.77 9.52 -20.30
C LEU A 107 5.01 9.20 -21.59
N THR A 108 5.50 8.22 -22.35
CA THR A 108 4.79 7.65 -23.51
C THR A 108 4.59 6.16 -23.26
N GLY A 109 3.34 5.72 -23.20
CA GLY A 109 3.00 4.31 -23.07
C GLY A 109 2.80 3.67 -24.44
N ILE A 110 3.62 2.69 -24.78
CA ILE A 110 3.44 1.85 -25.97
C ILE A 110 2.83 0.52 -25.52
N THR A 111 1.69 0.15 -26.11
CA THR A 111 0.98 -1.10 -25.83
C THR A 111 0.66 -1.84 -27.12
N GLY A 112 0.49 -3.16 -27.06
CA GLY A 112 0.22 -4.02 -28.21
C GLY A 112 0.65 -5.46 -27.94
N THR A 113 0.06 -6.45 -28.58
CA THR A 113 0.42 -7.86 -28.35
C THR A 113 1.86 -8.16 -28.79
N ASN A 114 2.30 -7.56 -29.89
CA ASN A 114 3.64 -7.72 -30.47
C ASN A 114 4.32 -6.34 -30.66
N GLY A 115 5.66 -6.28 -30.67
CA GLY A 115 6.42 -5.07 -31.06
C GLY A 115 6.58 -3.99 -29.98
N LYS A 116 6.58 -4.35 -28.69
CA LYS A 116 6.77 -3.42 -27.55
C LYS A 116 8.25 -3.22 -27.16
N THR A 117 9.18 -3.73 -27.94
CA THR A 117 10.63 -3.71 -27.70
C THR A 117 11.32 -3.26 -28.97
#